data_AF-A0A225E3H4-F1
#
_entry.id   AF-A0A225E3H4-F1
#
_cell.length_a   1.000
_cell.length_b   1.000
_cell.length_c   1.000
_cell.angle_alpha   90.00
_cell.angle_beta   90.00
_cell.angle_gamma   90.00
#
_symmetry.space_group_name_H-M   'P 1'
#
loop_
_entity.id
_entity.type
_entity.pdbx_description
1 polymer ?
#
loop_
_entity_poly.entity_id
_entity_poly.type
_entity_poly.pdbx_seq_one_letter_code
_entity_poly.pdbx_strand_id
1 'polypeptide(L)'
;MAKSNKKNATPFWTDGLDEDAVREALEEATVDSHDETEQHSGLWHTIEEQLEFPFQAQVIGEIVTIVDMEWPEKDEFGLDLIVERNGQRHRVEARSVNLLPPLPKGHLYLAAYLDWKRTL
;
A
#
# COMPACT_ATOMS: atom_id res chain seq x y z
N MET A 1 28.89 10.82 -6.21
CA MET A 1 27.45 11.08 -6.11
C MET A 1 26.85 9.92 -5.33
N ALA A 2 26.30 10.20 -4.15
CA ALA A 2 25.85 9.16 -3.22
C ALA A 2 24.71 8.34 -3.85
N LYS A 3 24.93 7.04 -4.00
CA LYS A 3 23.86 6.09 -4.34
C LYS A 3 22.94 6.05 -3.13
N SER A 4 21.77 6.68 -3.23
CA SER A 4 20.74 6.57 -2.20
C SER A 4 20.36 5.09 -2.11
N ASN A 5 20.69 4.50 -0.97
CA ASN A 5 20.43 3.10 -0.67
C ASN A 5 18.91 3.00 -0.41
N LYS A 6 18.12 2.75 -1.47
CA LYS A 6 16.69 2.45 -1.39
C LYS A 6 16.51 1.09 -0.71
N LYS A 7 16.83 1.01 0.58
CA LYS A 7 16.52 -0.16 1.39
C LYS A 7 15.04 -0.12 1.69
N ASN A 8 14.35 -1.17 1.28
CA ASN A 8 13.03 -1.67 1.67
C ASN A 8 12.61 -1.21 3.09
N ALA A 9 12.24 0.06 3.23
CA ALA A 9 11.78 0.61 4.49
C ALA A 9 10.26 0.45 4.48
N THR A 10 9.76 -0.40 5.38
CA THR A 10 8.33 -0.46 5.66
C THR A 10 7.89 0.92 6.14
N PRO A 11 6.75 1.44 5.66
CA PRO A 11 6.17 2.64 6.23
C PRO A 11 5.97 2.48 7.74
N PHE A 12 6.33 3.50 8.54
CA PHE A 12 6.27 3.38 10.00
C PHE A 12 4.84 3.26 10.56
N TRP A 13 3.81 3.53 9.74
CA TRP A 13 2.42 3.40 10.18
C TRP A 13 1.98 1.95 10.40
N THR A 14 2.75 0.98 9.90
CA THR A 14 2.50 -0.44 10.17
C THR A 14 3.00 -0.87 11.55
N ASP A 15 3.83 -0.04 12.20
CA ASP A 15 4.38 -0.35 13.52
C ASP A 15 3.26 -0.36 14.58
N GLY A 16 3.09 -1.48 15.26
CA GLY A 16 2.08 -1.64 16.31
C GLY A 16 0.67 -1.96 15.81
N LEU A 17 0.50 -2.29 14.53
CA LEU A 17 -0.71 -2.97 14.06
C LEU A 17 -0.81 -4.36 14.71
N ASP A 18 -2.05 -4.84 14.84
CA ASP A 18 -2.31 -6.21 15.28
C ASP A 18 -1.88 -7.19 14.19
N GLU A 19 -0.83 -7.98 14.46
CA GLU A 19 -0.25 -8.94 13.53
C GLU A 19 -1.27 -10.00 13.08
N ASP A 20 -2.18 -10.42 13.98
CA ASP A 20 -3.21 -11.41 13.64
C ASP A 20 -4.25 -10.81 12.69
N ALA A 21 -4.60 -9.54 12.88
CA ALA A 21 -5.53 -8.85 11.99
C ALA A 21 -4.92 -8.61 10.59
N VAL A 22 -3.63 -8.28 10.51
CA VAL A 22 -2.92 -8.16 9.22
C VAL A 22 -2.83 -9.51 8.52
N ARG A 23 -2.54 -10.58 9.26
CA ARG A 23 -2.51 -11.94 8.71
C ARG A 23 -3.90 -12.40 8.23
N GLU A 24 -4.96 -12.12 8.97
CA GLU A 24 -6.33 -12.42 8.56
C GLU A 24 -6.70 -11.68 7.25
N ALA A 25 -6.33 -10.39 7.14
CA ALA A 25 -6.55 -9.62 5.91
C ALA A 25 -5.78 -10.20 4.71
N LEU A 26 -4.56 -10.73 4.93
CA LEU A 26 -3.79 -11.42 3.89
C LEU A 26 -4.46 -12.74 3.48
N GLU A 27 -4.85 -13.57 4.45
CA GLU A 27 -5.52 -14.85 4.23
C GLU A 27 -6.84 -14.66 3.46
N GLU A 28 -7.65 -13.66 3.84
CA GLU A 28 -8.90 -13.32 3.15
C GLU A 28 -8.65 -12.92 1.68
N ALA A 29 -7.69 -12.02 1.44
CA ALA A 29 -7.42 -11.50 0.10
C ALA A 29 -6.76 -12.52 -0.86
N THR A 30 -6.23 -13.63 -0.31
CA THR A 30 -5.49 -14.65 -1.09
C THR A 30 -6.11 -16.05 -1.01
N VAL A 31 -7.31 -16.18 -0.44
CA VAL A 31 -7.94 -17.49 -0.15
C VAL A 31 -8.09 -18.40 -1.38
N ASP A 32 -8.36 -17.82 -2.55
CA ASP A 32 -8.55 -18.52 -3.82
C ASP A 32 -7.35 -18.35 -4.78
N SER A 33 -6.17 -17.99 -4.25
CA SER A 33 -4.97 -17.82 -5.06
C SER A 33 -4.07 -19.06 -5.06
N HIS A 34 -3.55 -19.43 -6.22
CA HIS A 34 -2.67 -20.59 -6.42
C HIS A 34 -1.22 -20.24 -6.74
N ASP A 35 -0.96 -19.00 -7.17
CA ASP A 35 0.39 -18.47 -7.44
C ASP A 35 0.51 -16.98 -7.06
N GLU A 36 1.72 -16.42 -7.17
CA GLU A 36 2.00 -15.02 -6.81
C GLU A 36 1.25 -14.00 -7.67
N THR A 37 0.90 -14.35 -8.91
CA THR A 37 0.13 -13.47 -9.81
C THR A 37 -1.32 -13.39 -9.38
N GLU A 38 -1.90 -14.54 -9.05
CA GLU A 38 -3.25 -14.60 -8.47
C GLU A 38 -3.30 -13.93 -7.09
N GLN A 39 -2.30 -14.13 -6.24
CA GLN A 39 -2.19 -13.45 -4.94
C GLN A 39 -2.12 -11.94 -5.11
N HIS A 40 -1.32 -11.45 -6.06
CA HIS A 40 -1.23 -10.03 -6.36
C HIS A 40 -2.58 -9.45 -6.78
N SER A 41 -3.27 -10.14 -7.69
CA SER A 41 -4.57 -9.69 -8.20
C SER A 41 -5.65 -9.71 -7.10
N GLY A 42 -5.65 -10.74 -6.25
CA GLY A 42 -6.56 -10.83 -5.10
C GLY A 42 -6.36 -9.68 -4.13
N LEU A 43 -5.11 -9.48 -3.68
CA LEU A 43 -4.75 -8.35 -2.82
C LEU A 43 -5.10 -6.99 -3.45
N TRP A 44 -4.79 -6.78 -4.73
CA TRP A 44 -5.05 -5.50 -5.39
C TRP A 44 -6.55 -5.18 -5.41
N HIS A 45 -7.39 -6.15 -5.77
CA HIS A 45 -8.83 -5.95 -5.84
C HIS A 45 -9.47 -5.78 -4.46
N THR A 46 -9.03 -6.57 -3.46
CA THR A 46 -9.52 -6.40 -2.09
C THR A 46 -9.14 -5.02 -1.53
N ILE A 47 -7.94 -4.50 -1.81
CA ILE A 47 -7.58 -3.13 -1.42
C ILE A 47 -8.45 -2.10 -2.13
N GLU A 48 -8.68 -2.26 -3.45
CA GLU A 48 -9.55 -1.37 -4.22
C GLU A 48 -10.98 -1.29 -3.62
N GLU A 49 -11.51 -2.42 -3.16
CA GLU A 49 -12.84 -2.49 -2.56
C GLU A 49 -12.91 -1.95 -1.12
N GLN A 50 -11.86 -2.18 -0.32
CA GLN A 50 -11.89 -1.93 1.12
C GLN A 50 -11.26 -0.59 1.54
N LEU A 51 -10.30 -0.08 0.76
CA LEU A 51 -9.58 1.15 1.09
C LEU A 51 -10.43 2.38 0.73
N GLU A 52 -10.86 3.13 1.75
CA GLU A 52 -11.70 4.30 1.53
C GLU A 52 -10.88 5.54 1.16
N PHE A 53 -11.06 6.02 -0.08
CA PHE A 53 -10.53 7.31 -0.56
C PHE A 53 -11.55 8.45 -0.41
N PRO A 54 -11.13 9.72 -0.28
CA PRO A 54 -9.74 10.18 -0.11
C PRO A 54 -9.30 10.19 1.37
N PHE A 55 -7.99 10.11 1.62
CA PHE A 55 -7.41 10.24 2.96
C PHE A 55 -6.08 11.01 2.97
N GLN A 56 -5.69 11.52 4.14
CA GLN A 56 -4.40 12.19 4.31
C GLN A 56 -3.29 11.20 4.63
N ALA A 57 -2.14 11.37 4.00
CA ALA A 57 -0.93 10.60 4.25
C ALA A 57 0.31 11.49 4.14
N GLN A 58 1.46 10.96 4.53
CA GLN A 58 2.75 11.62 4.37
C GLN A 58 3.62 10.90 3.35
N VAL A 59 4.14 11.64 2.38
CA VAL A 59 5.10 11.17 1.38
C VAL A 59 6.37 12.01 1.46
N ILE A 60 7.51 11.38 1.75
CA ILE A 60 8.82 12.04 1.88
C ILE A 60 8.74 13.30 2.80
N GLY A 61 8.01 13.19 3.91
CA GLY A 61 7.85 14.28 4.89
C GLY A 61 6.73 15.28 4.60
N GLU A 62 6.13 15.28 3.40
CA GLU A 62 5.05 16.20 3.04
C GLU A 62 3.67 15.54 3.21
N ILE A 63 2.73 16.27 3.83
CA ILE A 63 1.33 15.84 3.93
C ILE A 63 0.66 16.02 2.57
N VAL A 64 0.03 14.96 2.09
CA VAL A 64 -0.65 14.90 0.80
C VAL A 64 -2.00 14.22 0.93
N THR A 65 -2.88 14.43 -0.04
CA THR A 65 -4.15 13.70 -0.14
C THR A 65 -3.98 12.56 -1.13
N ILE A 66 -4.18 11.33 -0.66
CA ILE A 66 -4.34 10.16 -1.52
C ILE A 66 -5.79 10.12 -1.98
N VAL A 67 -5.99 10.01 -3.30
CA VAL A 67 -7.32 10.09 -3.92
C VAL A 67 -7.72 8.83 -4.67
N ASP A 68 -6.76 7.94 -4.96
CA ASP A 68 -7.00 6.74 -5.76
C ASP A 68 -5.84 5.73 -5.62
N MET A 69 -5.97 4.56 -6.24
CA MET A 69 -4.88 3.62 -6.50
C MET A 69 -4.90 3.14 -7.94
N GLU A 70 -3.73 2.79 -8.47
CA GLU A 70 -3.58 2.28 -9.83
C GLU A 70 -2.65 1.07 -9.85
N TRP A 71 -2.78 0.28 -10.91
CA TRP A 71 -1.79 -0.73 -11.24
C TRP A 71 -0.41 -0.08 -11.47
N PRO A 72 0.66 -0.75 -11.05
CA PRO A 72 2.01 -0.21 -11.12
C PRO A 72 2.49 -0.08 -12.57
N GLU A 73 3.23 0.98 -12.88
CA GLU A 73 3.84 1.13 -14.22
C GLU A 73 5.17 0.36 -14.39
N LYS A 74 5.82 -0.04 -13.29
CA LYS A 74 7.23 -0.48 -13.31
C LYS A 74 7.55 -1.77 -12.55
N ASP A 75 6.76 -2.11 -11.54
CA ASP A 75 6.96 -3.29 -10.70
C ASP A 75 5.78 -4.23 -10.95
N GLU A 76 6.05 -5.43 -11.47
CA GLU A 76 5.01 -6.42 -11.81
C GLU A 76 4.07 -6.71 -10.63
N PHE A 77 4.59 -6.67 -9.40
CA PHE A 77 3.84 -6.84 -8.18
C PHE A 77 3.86 -5.56 -7.33
N GLY A 78 3.73 -4.40 -7.96
CA GLY A 78 3.66 -3.09 -7.32
C GLY A 78 2.22 -2.62 -7.06
N LEU A 79 2.08 -1.56 -6.27
CA LEU A 79 0.83 -0.85 -6.04
C LEU A 79 1.16 0.63 -5.95
N ASP A 80 0.61 1.41 -6.86
CA ASP A 80 0.79 2.85 -6.90
C ASP A 80 -0.44 3.53 -6.28
N LEU A 81 -0.20 4.39 -5.31
CA LEU A 81 -1.21 5.31 -4.78
C LEU A 81 -1.17 6.62 -5.56
N ILE A 82 -2.34 7.20 -5.79
CA ILE A 82 -2.50 8.45 -6.52
C ILE A 82 -2.63 9.60 -5.54
N VAL A 83 -1.65 10.50 -5.60
CA VAL A 83 -1.62 11.75 -4.85
C VAL A 83 -2.21 12.85 -5.72
N GLU A 84 -3.16 13.61 -5.19
CA GLU A 84 -3.57 14.89 -5.81
C GLU A 84 -2.92 16.07 -5.08
N ARG A 85 -2.16 16.87 -5.83
CA ARG A 85 -1.51 18.08 -5.34
C ARG A 85 -1.56 19.17 -6.39
N ASN A 86 -2.03 20.36 -6.01
CA ASN A 86 -2.12 21.53 -6.90
C ASN A 86 -2.85 21.24 -8.24
N GLY A 87 -3.88 20.38 -8.21
CA GLY A 87 -4.63 19.97 -9.40
C GLY A 87 -3.89 19.00 -10.33
N GLN A 88 -2.76 18.44 -9.89
CA GLN A 88 -2.01 17.41 -10.60
C GLN A 88 -2.08 16.08 -9.85
N ARG A 89 -2.19 14.98 -10.61
CA ARG A 89 -2.12 13.61 -10.09
C ARG A 89 -0.70 13.08 -10.22
N HIS A 90 -0.19 12.49 -9.16
CA HIS A 90 1.14 11.88 -9.11
C HIS A 90 1.04 10.46 -8.57
N ARG A 91 1.77 9.53 -9.18
CA ARG A 91 1.91 8.15 -8.69
C ARG A 91 3.02 8.08 -7.66
N VAL A 92 2.75 7.40 -6.55
CA VAL A 92 3.74 7.06 -5.53
C VAL A 92 3.56 5.60 -5.14
N GLU A 93 4.64 4.84 -5.11
CA GLU A 93 4.57 3.45 -4.66
C GLU A 93 4.07 3.41 -3.21
N ALA A 94 3.13 2.52 -2.89
CA ALA A 94 2.54 2.42 -1.55
C ALA A 94 3.58 2.29 -0.43
N ARG A 95 4.70 1.61 -0.69
CA ARG A 95 5.84 1.49 0.24
C ARG A 95 6.49 2.82 0.64
N SER A 96 6.23 3.90 -0.10
CA SER A 96 6.76 5.25 0.17
C SER A 96 5.77 6.14 0.91
N VAL A 97 4.58 5.62 1.23
CA VAL A 97 3.47 6.37 1.84
C VAL A 97 3.33 6.01 3.31
N ASN A 98 3.35 7.03 4.17
CA ASN A 98 3.05 6.86 5.59
C ASN A 98 1.62 7.32 5.90
N LEU A 99 0.75 6.40 6.30
CA LEU A 99 -0.61 6.76 6.71
C LEU A 99 -0.59 7.58 8.01
N LEU A 100 -1.53 8.51 8.13
CA LEU A 100 -1.70 9.35 9.32
C LEU A 100 -2.93 8.90 10.12
N PRO A 101 -2.89 8.92 11.46
CA PRO A 101 -4.07 8.69 12.27
C PRO A 101 -5.15 9.77 12.06
N PRO A 102 -6.45 9.39 12.09
CA PRO A 102 -6.95 8.03 12.11
C PRO A 102 -6.65 7.31 10.78
N LEU A 103 -6.18 6.06 10.88
CA LEU A 103 -5.87 5.26 9.68
C LEU A 103 -7.13 5.09 8.83
N PRO A 104 -7.02 5.13 7.49
CA PRO A 104 -8.17 4.94 6.61
C PRO A 104 -8.76 3.54 6.81
N LYS A 105 -10.06 3.41 6.58
CA LYS A 105 -10.68 2.07 6.52
C LYS A 105 -10.01 1.26 5.41
N GLY A 106 -9.85 -0.04 5.63
CA GLY A 106 -9.14 -0.93 4.70
C GLY A 106 -7.61 -0.90 4.83
N HIS A 107 -7.03 -0.12 5.74
CA HIS A 107 -5.56 -0.07 5.94
C HIS A 107 -4.92 -1.43 6.24
N LEU A 108 -5.66 -2.37 6.83
CA LEU A 108 -5.14 -3.72 7.12
C LEU A 108 -4.81 -4.49 5.84
N TYR A 109 -5.63 -4.39 4.79
CA TYR A 109 -5.33 -5.02 3.49
C TYR A 109 -4.12 -4.36 2.82
N LEU A 110 -3.96 -3.03 2.97
CA LEU A 110 -2.76 -2.35 2.50
C LEU A 110 -1.51 -2.80 3.27
N ALA A 111 -1.61 -3.01 4.59
CA ALA A 111 -0.52 -3.54 5.40
C ALA A 111 -0.18 -4.99 5.00
N ALA A 112 -1.20 -5.83 4.83
CA ALA A 112 -1.08 -7.21 4.36
C ALA A 112 -0.34 -7.31 3.02
N TYR A 113 -0.69 -6.42 2.08
CA TYR A 113 -0.01 -6.33 0.80
C TYR A 113 1.47 -5.94 0.93
N LEU A 114 1.80 -4.98 1.80
CA LEU A 114 3.19 -4.59 2.05
C LEU A 114 4.00 -5.73 2.68
N ASP A 115 3.40 -6.52 3.57
CA ASP A 115 4.03 -7.70 4.16
C ASP A 115 4.22 -8.82 3.14
N TRP A 116 3.19 -9.14 2.36
CA TRP A 116 3.27 -10.11 1.27
C TRP A 116 4.38 -9.73 0.27
N LYS A 117 4.43 -8.47 -0.17
CA LYS A 117 5.45 -7.98 -1.12
C LYS A 117 6.88 -8.06 -0.57
N ARG A 118 7.06 -8.11 0.76
CA ARG A 118 8.39 -8.33 1.37
C ARG A 118 8.82 -9.80 1.36
N THR A 119 7.89 -10.73 1.18
CA THR A 119 8.17 -12.17 1.11
C THR A 119 8.51 -12.67 -0.29
N LEU A 120 8.19 -11.88 -1.31
CA LEU A 120 8.64 -12.05 -2.70
C LEU A 120 10.12 -11.71 -2.88
#